data_AF-A0A954FQM2-F1
#
_entry.id   AF-A0A954FQM2-F1
#
_cell.length_a   1.000
_cell.length_b   1.000
_cell.length_c   1.000
_cell.angle_alpha   90.00
_cell.angle_beta   90.00
_cell.angle_gamma   90.00
#
_symmetry.space_group_name_H-M   'P 1'
#
loop_
_entity.id
_entity.type
_entity.pdbx_description
1 polymer ?
#
loop_
_entity_poly.entity_id
_entity_poly.type
_entity_poly.pdbx_seq_one_letter_code
_entity_poly.pdbx_strand_id
1 'polypeptide(L)'
;MWGTEQKAWFRKSLEQSDATFKILISPTPVVGPDRPTKKDNHSNAGFAHEGAEIRSLMASQKNAFVVCGDRHWQYASVDPKTKLHEYSVGPASDEHAGGWKKDDFMPEYHRYMKVIGGFLSVSVDRENHSPVITFRHHNTRGDVEFEDRIAN
;
A
#
# COMPACT_ATOMS: atom_id res chain seq x y z
N MET A 1 3.43 -1.14 -17.33
CA MET A 1 2.02 -1.53 -17.10
C MET A 1 1.09 -0.37 -17.42
N TRP A 2 1.31 0.82 -16.87
CA TRP A 2 0.41 1.97 -17.06
C TRP A 2 0.54 2.68 -18.41
N GLY A 3 1.65 2.47 -19.13
CA GLY A 3 1.89 3.17 -20.40
C GLY A 3 2.26 4.64 -20.22
N THR A 4 2.68 5.29 -21.29
CA THR A 4 3.30 6.63 -21.21
C THR A 4 2.33 7.71 -20.73
N GLU A 5 1.09 7.70 -21.24
CA GLU A 5 0.09 8.73 -20.94
C GLU A 5 -0.33 8.71 -19.47
N GLN A 6 -0.66 7.54 -18.93
CA GLN A 6 -1.06 7.40 -17.53
C GLN A 6 0.10 7.76 -16.59
N LYS A 7 1.35 7.36 -16.90
CA LYS A 7 2.52 7.75 -16.09
C LYS A 7 2.76 9.26 -16.10
N ALA A 8 2.62 9.91 -17.26
CA ALA A 8 2.80 11.36 -17.38
C ALA A 8 1.71 12.11 -16.61
N TRP A 9 0.45 11.69 -16.75
CA TRP A 9 -0.68 12.24 -16.00
C TRP A 9 -0.50 12.06 -14.49
N PHE A 10 -0.11 10.87 -14.04
CA PHE A 10 0.10 10.56 -12.64
C PHE A 10 1.20 11.43 -12.03
N ARG A 11 2.37 11.49 -12.69
CA ARG A 11 3.49 12.35 -12.28
C ARG A 11 3.06 13.79 -12.11
N LYS A 12 2.45 14.36 -13.16
CA LYS A 12 2.01 15.76 -13.16
C LYS A 12 1.03 16.03 -12.02
N SER A 13 0.03 15.17 -11.85
CA SER A 13 -1.00 15.34 -10.81
C SER A 13 -0.40 15.26 -9.41
N LEU A 14 0.55 14.35 -9.19
CA LEU A 14 1.21 14.16 -7.91
C LEU A 14 2.12 15.35 -7.56
N GLU A 15 2.93 15.82 -8.51
CA GLU A 15 3.85 16.95 -8.34
C GLU A 15 3.13 18.29 -8.17
N GLN A 16 1.94 18.45 -8.75
CA GLN A 16 1.14 19.68 -8.66
C GLN A 16 0.25 19.74 -7.41
N SER A 17 0.09 18.65 -6.67
CA SER A 17 -0.77 18.61 -5.50
C SER A 17 -0.08 19.19 -4.26
N ASP A 18 -0.76 20.14 -3.61
CA ASP A 18 -0.39 20.77 -2.33
C ASP A 18 -1.07 20.11 -1.11
N ALA A 19 -1.75 18.98 -1.33
CA ALA A 19 -2.43 18.24 -0.25
C ALA A 19 -1.42 17.74 0.79
N THR A 20 -1.81 17.82 2.07
CA THR A 20 -0.98 17.37 3.20
C THR A 20 -0.66 15.88 3.13
N PHE A 21 -1.63 15.06 2.74
CA PHE A 21 -1.51 13.62 2.58
C PHE A 21 -1.91 13.25 1.14
N LYS A 22 -1.12 12.39 0.50
CA LYS A 22 -1.36 11.90 -0.86
C LYS A 22 -1.48 10.39 -0.84
N ILE A 23 -2.55 9.85 -1.42
CA ILE A 23 -2.75 8.40 -1.45
C ILE A 23 -2.95 7.95 -2.89
N LEU A 24 -2.07 7.06 -3.36
CA LEU A 24 -2.25 6.32 -4.60
C LEU A 24 -3.12 5.10 -4.30
N ILE A 25 -4.31 5.03 -4.90
CA ILE A 25 -5.13 3.82 -4.92
C ILE A 25 -4.75 3.02 -6.16
N SER A 26 -4.10 1.88 -5.97
CA SER A 26 -3.67 0.97 -7.05
C SER A 26 -4.48 -0.33 -6.99
N PRO A 27 -4.91 -0.92 -8.12
CA PRO A 27 -5.58 -2.22 -8.10
C PRO A 27 -4.64 -3.34 -7.60
N THR A 28 -3.33 -3.20 -7.85
CA THR A 28 -2.34 -4.23 -7.56
C THR A 28 -1.13 -3.68 -6.78
N PRO A 29 -0.32 -4.55 -6.15
CA PRO A 29 0.83 -4.12 -5.32
C PRO A 29 1.89 -3.32 -6.08
N VAL A 30 2.40 -2.29 -5.41
CA VAL A 30 3.55 -1.48 -5.82
C VAL A 30 4.77 -1.79 -4.97
N VAL A 31 4.61 -1.97 -3.65
CA VAL A 31 5.69 -2.37 -2.74
C VAL A 31 5.71 -3.89 -2.57
N GLY A 32 4.56 -4.50 -2.31
CA GLY A 32 4.44 -5.92 -2.02
C GLY A 32 4.47 -6.24 -0.52
N PRO A 33 4.54 -7.52 -0.15
CA PRO A 33 5.24 -8.56 -0.87
C PRO A 33 4.41 -9.17 -1.99
N ASP A 34 5.11 -9.88 -2.86
CA ASP A 34 4.45 -10.70 -3.84
C ASP A 34 5.21 -11.97 -4.17
N ARG A 35 4.52 -12.90 -4.84
CA ARG A 35 5.00 -14.22 -5.15
C ARG A 35 5.97 -14.17 -6.34
N PRO A 36 7.11 -14.88 -6.27
CA PRO A 36 8.09 -14.95 -7.37
C PRO A 36 7.52 -15.44 -8.71
N THR A 37 6.43 -16.20 -8.67
CA THR A 37 5.80 -16.80 -9.86
C THR A 37 4.79 -15.87 -10.55
N LYS A 38 4.45 -14.73 -9.94
CA LYS A 38 3.48 -13.77 -10.48
C LYS A 38 4.17 -12.71 -11.35
N LYS A 39 3.42 -12.18 -12.31
CA LYS A 39 3.89 -11.23 -13.35
C LYS A 39 2.80 -10.23 -13.71
N ASP A 40 2.05 -9.77 -12.71
CA ASP A 40 0.82 -8.99 -12.89
C ASP A 40 0.82 -7.64 -12.14
N ASN A 41 1.92 -7.26 -11.48
CA ASN A 41 2.00 -5.98 -10.76
C ASN A 41 3.42 -5.40 -10.62
N HIS A 42 3.50 -4.19 -10.07
CA HIS A 42 4.73 -3.39 -9.95
C HIS A 42 5.73 -3.87 -8.89
N SER A 43 5.32 -4.76 -8.00
CA SER A 43 6.24 -5.45 -7.09
C SER A 43 6.95 -6.64 -7.75
N ASN A 44 6.46 -7.13 -8.91
CA ASN A 44 7.09 -8.23 -9.63
C ASN A 44 8.30 -7.82 -10.45
N ALA A 45 9.22 -8.77 -10.64
CA ALA A 45 10.41 -8.62 -11.47
C ALA A 45 10.09 -8.17 -12.91
N GLY A 46 8.98 -8.65 -13.49
CA GLY A 46 8.55 -8.30 -14.85
C GLY A 46 8.21 -6.81 -15.04
N PHE A 47 7.88 -6.10 -13.97
CA PHE A 47 7.59 -4.67 -13.98
C PHE A 47 8.53 -3.87 -13.06
N ALA A 48 9.68 -4.44 -12.70
CA ALA A 48 10.59 -3.84 -11.72
C ALA A 48 11.06 -2.43 -12.09
N HIS A 49 11.27 -2.16 -13.37
CA HIS A 49 11.67 -0.82 -13.84
C HIS A 49 10.57 0.22 -13.56
N GLU A 50 9.36 0.00 -14.07
CA GLU A 50 8.22 0.92 -13.84
C GLU A 50 7.84 0.97 -12.35
N GLY A 51 7.91 -0.16 -11.64
CA GLY A 51 7.67 -0.20 -10.19
C GLY A 51 8.69 0.63 -9.41
N ALA A 52 9.98 0.59 -9.79
CA ALA A 52 11.00 1.42 -9.17
C ALA A 52 10.79 2.91 -9.47
N GLU A 53 10.35 3.26 -10.68
CA GLU A 53 9.98 4.65 -11.03
C GLU A 53 8.84 5.15 -10.14
N ILE A 54 7.76 4.36 -9.99
CA ILE A 54 6.59 4.73 -9.19
C ILE A 54 6.95 4.83 -7.70
N ARG A 55 7.68 3.84 -7.15
CA ARG A 55 8.12 3.88 -5.74
C ARG A 55 8.97 5.11 -5.45
N SER A 56 9.91 5.42 -6.34
CA SER A 56 10.78 6.61 -6.19
C SER A 56 10.00 7.91 -6.33
N LEU A 57 9.04 7.98 -7.25
CA LEU A 57 8.19 9.15 -7.43
C LEU A 57 7.27 9.38 -6.22
N MET A 58 6.65 8.33 -5.69
CA MET A 58 5.84 8.43 -4.48
C MET A 58 6.69 8.85 -3.27
N ALA A 59 7.84 8.23 -3.08
CA ALA A 59 8.72 8.55 -1.95
C ALA A 59 9.38 9.94 -2.04
N SER A 60 9.41 10.58 -3.21
CA SER A 60 9.87 11.97 -3.33
C SER A 60 8.85 12.98 -2.79
N GLN A 61 7.61 12.55 -2.57
CA GLN A 61 6.54 13.38 -2.04
C GLN A 61 6.40 13.18 -0.53
N LYS A 62 6.30 14.29 0.20
CA LYS A 62 6.00 14.25 1.63
C LYS A 62 4.62 13.60 1.85
N ASN A 63 4.55 12.68 2.81
CA ASN A 63 3.35 11.95 3.23
C ASN A 63 2.54 11.34 2.07
N ALA A 64 3.23 10.62 1.20
CA ALA A 64 2.61 9.84 0.15
C ALA A 64 2.54 8.36 0.50
N PHE A 65 1.39 7.75 0.26
CA PHE A 65 1.05 6.37 0.64
C PHE A 65 0.46 5.61 -0.53
N VAL A 66 0.58 4.29 -0.51
CA VAL A 66 -0.11 3.41 -1.47
C VAL A 66 -1.16 2.59 -0.73
N VAL A 67 -2.34 2.46 -1.33
CA VAL A 67 -3.35 1.49 -0.92
C VAL A 67 -3.66 0.59 -2.11
N CYS A 68 -3.72 -0.72 -1.87
CA CYS A 68 -4.02 -1.68 -2.92
C CYS A 68 -4.89 -2.85 -2.48
N GLY A 69 -5.29 -3.68 -3.44
CA GLY A 69 -6.00 -4.94 -3.22
C GLY A 69 -5.28 -6.08 -3.94
N ASP A 70 -6.06 -6.88 -4.68
CA ASP A 70 -5.64 -8.00 -5.54
C ASP A 70 -4.99 -9.19 -4.80
N ARG A 71 -4.15 -8.94 -3.80
CA ARG A 71 -3.67 -9.98 -2.90
C ARG A 71 -4.74 -10.30 -1.87
N HIS A 72 -5.13 -11.56 -1.85
CA HIS A 72 -6.20 -12.11 -1.00
C HIS A 72 -5.78 -12.26 0.47
N TRP A 73 -5.07 -11.28 1.00
CA TRP A 73 -4.72 -11.16 2.42
C TRP A 73 -4.57 -9.67 2.74
N GLN A 74 -4.47 -9.34 4.01
CA GLN A 74 -4.20 -7.98 4.45
C GLN A 74 -2.73 -7.82 4.81
N TYR A 75 -2.15 -6.67 4.49
CA TYR A 75 -0.80 -6.33 4.94
C TYR A 75 -0.55 -4.83 5.03
N ALA A 76 0.47 -4.49 5.82
CA ALA A 76 1.15 -3.20 5.76
C ALA A 76 2.64 -3.44 5.56
N SER A 77 3.21 -2.76 4.56
CA SER A 77 4.61 -2.88 4.17
C SER A 77 5.26 -1.51 4.06
N VAL A 78 6.55 -1.45 4.36
CA VAL A 78 7.40 -0.28 4.17
C VAL A 78 8.58 -0.68 3.31
N ASP A 79 8.71 -0.10 2.12
CA ASP A 79 9.84 -0.38 1.23
C ASP A 79 11.17 0.01 1.92
N PRO A 80 12.13 -0.91 2.10
CA PRO A 80 13.33 -0.64 2.87
C PRO A 80 14.23 0.42 2.22
N LYS A 81 14.13 0.58 0.90
CA LYS A 81 14.93 1.54 0.11
C LYS A 81 14.34 2.95 0.15
N THR A 82 13.06 3.08 -0.17
CA THR A 82 12.38 4.38 -0.37
C THR A 82 11.59 4.83 0.85
N LYS A 83 11.36 3.94 1.82
CA LYS A 83 10.47 4.12 2.98
C LYS A 83 9.01 4.35 2.61
N LEU A 84 8.61 4.03 1.38
CA LEU A 84 7.23 4.13 0.95
C LEU A 84 6.36 3.11 1.70
N HIS A 85 5.28 3.58 2.30
CA HIS A 85 4.29 2.77 2.98
C HIS A 85 3.23 2.30 1.96
N GLU A 86 2.87 1.01 2.04
CA GLU A 86 1.77 0.41 1.28
C GLU A 86 0.87 -0.41 2.21
N TYR A 87 -0.44 -0.23 2.06
CA TYR A 87 -1.47 -0.94 2.82
C TYR A 87 -2.37 -1.71 1.85
N SER A 88 -2.45 -3.03 2.02
CA SER A 88 -3.27 -3.89 1.16
C SER A 88 -4.44 -4.49 1.91
N VAL A 89 -5.58 -4.55 1.24
CA VAL A 89 -6.81 -5.21 1.70
C VAL A 89 -7.57 -5.82 0.52
N GLY A 90 -7.10 -6.97 0.00
CA GLY A 90 -7.76 -7.60 -1.15
C GLY A 90 -9.07 -8.33 -0.83
N PRO A 91 -9.14 -9.20 0.19
CA PRO A 91 -10.33 -10.03 0.42
C PRO A 91 -11.34 -9.31 1.31
N ALA A 92 -12.58 -9.15 0.83
CA ALA A 92 -13.67 -8.62 1.64
C ALA A 92 -14.25 -9.65 2.63
N SER A 93 -13.94 -10.94 2.47
CA SER A 93 -14.42 -12.04 3.30
C SER A 93 -13.34 -13.10 3.55
N ASP A 94 -13.47 -13.84 4.65
CA ASP A 94 -12.52 -14.89 5.02
C ASP A 94 -12.53 -16.06 4.02
N GLU A 95 -13.66 -16.32 3.35
CA GLU A 95 -13.79 -17.35 2.31
C GLU A 95 -12.85 -17.12 1.12
N HIS A 96 -12.53 -15.85 0.84
CA HIS A 96 -11.66 -15.48 -0.28
C HIS A 96 -10.23 -15.21 0.17
N ALA A 97 -9.94 -15.25 1.48
CA ALA A 97 -8.60 -14.99 2.01
C ALA A 97 -7.68 -16.20 1.80
N GLY A 98 -6.51 -16.00 1.20
CA GLY A 98 -5.60 -17.10 0.95
C GLY A 98 -4.30 -16.80 0.22
N GLY A 99 -3.45 -17.83 0.21
CA GLY A 99 -2.32 -17.98 -0.69
C GLY A 99 -1.03 -17.26 -0.30
N TRP A 100 -1.00 -16.52 0.81
CA TRP A 100 0.25 -16.20 1.47
C TRP A 100 0.58 -17.25 2.54
N LYS A 101 1.87 -17.57 2.73
CA LYS A 101 2.35 -18.50 3.76
C LYS A 101 3.10 -17.73 4.85
N LYS A 102 2.94 -18.14 6.11
CA LYS A 102 3.56 -17.48 7.26
C LYS A 102 5.08 -17.29 7.13
N ASP A 103 5.75 -18.28 6.53
CA ASP A 103 7.20 -18.28 6.35
C ASP A 103 7.68 -17.33 5.24
N ASP A 104 6.78 -16.78 4.43
CA ASP A 104 7.08 -15.75 3.41
C ASP A 104 7.12 -14.33 4.04
N PHE A 105 7.19 -14.21 5.36
CA PHE A 105 7.27 -12.92 6.05
C PHE A 105 8.68 -12.33 5.94
N MET A 106 8.77 -11.13 5.36
CA MET A 106 10.03 -10.40 5.14
C MET A 106 10.10 -9.22 6.12
N PRO A 107 10.82 -9.35 7.27
CA PRO A 107 10.81 -8.33 8.33
C PRO A 107 11.35 -6.97 7.88
N GLU A 108 12.14 -6.92 6.82
CA GLU A 108 12.63 -5.66 6.24
C GLU A 108 11.50 -4.85 5.58
N TYR A 109 10.47 -5.51 5.03
CA TYR A 109 9.29 -4.88 4.43
C TYR A 109 8.11 -4.83 5.40
N HIS A 110 7.72 -5.97 5.97
CA HIS A 110 6.40 -6.15 6.56
C HIS A 110 6.32 -5.57 7.97
N ARG A 111 5.22 -4.88 8.24
CA ARG A 111 4.82 -4.40 9.56
C ARG A 111 3.58 -5.13 10.06
N TYR A 112 2.74 -5.57 9.12
CA TYR A 112 1.54 -6.35 9.39
C TYR A 112 1.25 -7.30 8.23
N MET A 113 0.76 -8.50 8.54
CA MET A 113 0.34 -9.48 7.54
C MET A 113 -0.62 -10.51 8.15
N LYS A 114 -1.83 -10.63 7.60
CA LYS A 114 -2.81 -11.64 8.00
C LYS A 114 -3.62 -12.15 6.81
N VAL A 115 -3.80 -13.46 6.75
CA VAL A 115 -4.66 -14.12 5.75
C VAL A 115 -6.09 -14.15 6.29
N ILE A 116 -6.75 -12.99 6.23
CA ILE A 116 -8.13 -12.76 6.69
C ILE A 116 -8.85 -11.84 5.71
N GLY A 117 -10.17 -11.89 5.71
CA GLY A 117 -11.04 -10.91 5.07
C GLY A 117 -11.18 -9.62 5.86
N GLY A 118 -11.73 -8.58 5.24
CA GLY A 118 -12.16 -7.36 5.92
C GLY A 118 -12.01 -6.11 5.06
N PHE A 119 -11.67 -4.99 5.68
CA PHE A 119 -11.56 -3.69 4.99
C PHE A 119 -10.49 -2.80 5.64
N LEU A 120 -10.05 -1.77 4.90
CA LEU A 120 -9.16 -0.73 5.42
C LEU A 120 -9.98 0.54 5.65
N SER A 121 -9.84 1.15 6.83
CA SER A 121 -10.30 2.52 7.05
C SER A 121 -9.11 3.46 7.13
N VAL A 122 -9.30 4.68 6.64
CA VAL A 122 -8.29 5.74 6.67
C VAL A 122 -8.96 6.99 7.23
N SER A 123 -8.50 7.47 8.38
CA SER A 123 -8.97 8.72 8.97
C SER A 123 -7.89 9.80 8.89
N VAL A 124 -8.32 11.04 8.70
CA VAL A 124 -7.45 12.22 8.77
C VAL A 124 -8.02 13.16 9.80
N ASP A 125 -7.25 13.42 10.84
CA ASP A 125 -7.65 14.20 12.01
C ASP A 125 -6.61 15.29 12.28
N ARG A 126 -6.93 16.20 13.22
CA ARG A 126 -5.96 17.18 13.74
C ARG A 126 -5.76 16.96 15.22
N GLU A 127 -4.51 16.77 15.62
CA GLU A 127 -4.11 16.68 17.02
C GLU A 127 -3.12 17.78 17.34
N ASN A 128 -3.43 18.60 18.34
CA ASN A 128 -2.65 19.80 18.68
C ASN A 128 -2.38 20.69 17.46
N HIS A 129 -3.39 20.83 16.59
CA HIS A 129 -3.33 21.54 15.30
C HIS A 129 -2.46 20.92 14.20
N SER A 130 -1.78 19.80 14.48
CA SER A 130 -1.01 19.04 13.47
C SER A 130 -1.90 17.99 12.80
N PRO A 131 -1.90 17.89 11.47
CA PRO A 131 -2.66 16.87 10.76
C PRO A 131 -2.03 15.49 10.95
N VAL A 132 -2.87 14.48 11.14
CA VAL A 132 -2.50 13.09 11.38
C VAL A 132 -3.34 12.20 10.48
N ILE A 133 -2.72 11.24 9.81
CA ILE A 133 -3.41 10.19 9.07
C ILE A 133 -3.28 8.86 9.82
N THR A 134 -4.36 8.09 9.91
CA THR A 134 -4.35 6.77 10.53
C THR A 134 -4.95 5.73 9.60
N PHE A 135 -4.18 4.68 9.33
CA PHE A 135 -4.59 3.51 8.56
C PHE A 135 -4.95 2.38 9.52
N ARG A 136 -6.15 1.79 9.34
CA ARG A 136 -6.61 0.67 10.17
C ARG A 136 -7.08 -0.48 9.31
N HIS A 137 -6.44 -1.62 9.48
CA HIS A 137 -6.91 -2.89 8.95
C HIS A 137 -7.96 -3.48 9.88
N HIS A 138 -9.14 -3.74 9.35
CA HIS A 138 -10.24 -4.36 10.07
C HIS A 138 -10.46 -5.79 9.60
N ASN A 139 -10.86 -6.68 10.50
CA ASN A 139 -11.42 -7.99 10.12
C ASN A 139 -12.88 -7.85 9.63
N THR A 140 -13.49 -8.97 9.24
CA THR A 140 -14.88 -9.04 8.75
C THR A 140 -15.95 -8.63 9.77
N ARG A 141 -15.61 -8.57 11.06
CA ARG A 141 -16.49 -8.09 12.15
C ARG A 141 -16.29 -6.61 12.46
N GLY A 142 -15.30 -5.96 11.87
CA GLY A 142 -14.95 -4.57 12.13
C GLY A 142 -13.92 -4.36 13.23
N ASP A 143 -13.41 -5.43 13.87
CA ASP A 143 -12.35 -5.30 14.87
C ASP A 143 -11.05 -4.82 14.20
N VAL A 144 -10.31 -3.92 14.84
CA VAL A 144 -9.02 -3.43 14.34
C VAL A 144 -7.94 -4.48 14.60
N GLU A 145 -7.33 -4.97 13.53
CA GLU A 145 -6.27 -5.99 13.56
C GLU A 145 -4.87 -5.38 13.49
N PHE A 146 -4.76 -4.19 12.90
CA PHE A 146 -3.55 -3.38 12.83
C PHE A 146 -3.89 -1.91 12.64
N GLU A 147 -3.09 -1.05 13.28
CA GLU A 147 -3.18 0.39 13.17
C GLU A 147 -1.78 0.95 12.88
N ASP A 148 -1.70 1.84 11.90
CA ASP A 148 -0.50 2.65 11.63
C ASP A 148 -0.90 4.12 11.59
N ARG A 149 -0.27 4.91 12.45
CA ARG A 149 -0.63 6.31 12.72
C ARG A 149 0.55 7.22 12.43
N ILE A 150 0.35 8.18 11.54
CA ILE A 150 1.43 8.99 10.97
C ILE A 150 1.09 10.47 11.13
N ALA A 151 1.92 11.17 11.90
CA ALA A 151 1.85 12.62 12.02
C ALA A 151 2.65 13.28 10.89
N ASN A 152 2.12 14.37 10.33
CA ASN A 152 2.80 15.19 9.32
C ASN A 152 3.95 16.03 9.89
#